data_AF-A0AA36IWK8-F1
#
_entry.id   AF-A0AA36IWK8-F1
#
_cell.length_a   1.000
_cell.length_b   1.000
_cell.length_c   1.000
_cell.angle_alpha   90.00
_cell.angle_beta   90.00
_cell.angle_gamma   90.00
#
_symmetry.space_group_name_H-M   'P 1'
#
loop_
_entity.id
_entity.type
_entity.pdbx_description
1 polymer ?
#
loop_
_entity_poly.entity_id
_entity_poly.type
_entity_poly.pdbx_seq_one_letter_code
_entity_poly.pdbx_strand_id
1 'polypeptide(L)'
;MLQTRTGKRTAHAALQIAVDMANEGLISKSQALMRLKPELIDQLLHPTLDPKAKKQVIAKGLPASPGAAAGKVVFTADEAVRRAKDGEKVLLVRIETSPDDIHGLHAAEGVLTTRGGMTSHAAVVARGMGRPCVAGAGAVQVDYAAARLSVGPVTVQEGQILTIDGVTGEVILGEVPTVPPQMSGAFGTIMAWADEYRTLQVRANAETPNDARQAKEFGAQGIGLVRTEHMFFDGGRIISMRRMILAADEGDRKAALKELLTMQREDITELFRIMDGRPVTVRLLDPPLHEFIPHTEAEMAQVAKAAGVPLNRVRRRATELQEANPMLGHRGCRLAITYPEICEMQARAIFEAAAAVGKAGGAVPVAEVMVPLVATLQELSILKEVVEKTAAAVQKEQGMNFTYRVGTMIELPRACLQAGKLAEQAEFFSFGTNDLTQTTYGLSRDDAGAFLPEYKAKGIVEQDPFVSLDQEGVGELIKVAVERGRTARDGMKMGICGEHGGDPASIEFFNKVGLDYVSCSPFRVPVARLAAAQAALKLRGEKALQPSTKAAKPLQPTFGPW
;
A
#
# COMPACT_ATOMS: atom_id res chain seq x y z
N MET A 1 -31.10 -34.08 -19.67
CA MET A 1 -30.23 -33.00 -19.16
C MET A 1 -29.82 -32.15 -20.36
N LEU A 2 -30.26 -30.89 -20.43
CA LEU A 2 -30.13 -30.04 -21.64
C LEU A 2 -28.86 -29.17 -21.64
N GLN A 3 -28.36 -28.77 -20.46
CA GLN A 3 -27.12 -28.04 -20.31
C GLN A 3 -26.59 -28.20 -18.88
N THR A 4 -25.26 -28.32 -18.71
CA THR A 4 -24.57 -28.20 -17.42
C THR A 4 -23.39 -27.24 -17.56
N ARG A 5 -23.16 -26.41 -16.54
CA ARG A 5 -22.04 -25.46 -16.47
C ARG A 5 -21.74 -25.10 -15.01
N THR A 6 -20.55 -24.57 -14.76
CA THR A 6 -20.22 -23.98 -13.46
C THR A 6 -21.16 -22.81 -13.16
N GLY A 7 -21.93 -22.90 -12.08
CA GLY A 7 -22.86 -21.85 -11.66
C GLY A 7 -22.13 -20.57 -11.22
N LYS A 8 -22.60 -19.42 -11.71
CA LYS A 8 -22.23 -18.10 -11.18
C LYS A 8 -22.71 -18.00 -9.74
N ARG A 9 -21.92 -17.34 -8.89
CA ARG A 9 -22.18 -17.26 -7.44
C ARG A 9 -21.53 -15.99 -6.87
N THR A 10 -22.02 -15.54 -5.72
CA THR A 10 -21.40 -14.45 -4.95
C THR A 10 -20.09 -14.93 -4.32
N ALA A 11 -19.24 -13.99 -3.87
CA ALA A 11 -18.01 -14.33 -3.16
C ALA A 11 -18.28 -15.19 -1.92
N HIS A 12 -19.25 -14.81 -1.09
CA HIS A 12 -19.64 -15.56 0.10
C HIS A 12 -20.07 -17.00 -0.23
N ALA A 13 -20.93 -17.18 -1.24
CA ALA A 13 -21.36 -18.50 -1.67
C ALA A 13 -20.21 -19.33 -2.27
N ALA A 14 -19.25 -18.69 -2.96
CA ALA A 14 -18.07 -19.38 -3.47
C ALA A 14 -17.23 -20.00 -2.37
N LEU A 15 -16.97 -19.23 -1.30
CA LEU A 15 -16.20 -19.70 -0.15
C LEU A 15 -16.95 -20.79 0.61
N GLN A 16 -18.24 -20.59 0.89
CA GLN A 16 -19.05 -21.57 1.62
C GLN A 16 -19.08 -22.92 0.89
N ILE A 17 -19.38 -22.92 -0.41
CA ILE A 17 -19.40 -24.15 -1.22
C ILE A 17 -18.02 -24.82 -1.24
N ALA A 18 -16.93 -24.05 -1.34
CA ALA A 18 -15.58 -24.62 -1.35
C ALA A 18 -15.25 -25.30 -0.01
N VAL A 19 -15.68 -24.72 1.11
CA VAL A 19 -15.50 -25.28 2.45
C VAL A 19 -16.37 -26.53 2.63
N ASP A 20 -17.66 -26.47 2.27
CA ASP A 20 -18.59 -27.59 2.40
C ASP A 20 -18.14 -28.79 1.56
N MET A 21 -17.78 -28.58 0.29
CA MET A 21 -17.28 -29.65 -0.58
C MET A 21 -16.00 -30.30 -0.01
N ALA A 22 -15.13 -29.54 0.66
CA ALA A 22 -13.95 -30.10 1.29
C ALA A 22 -14.27 -30.88 2.58
N ASN A 23 -15.19 -30.37 3.40
CA ASN A 23 -15.65 -31.05 4.62
C ASN A 23 -16.43 -32.34 4.30
N GLU A 24 -17.17 -32.36 3.20
CA GLU A 24 -17.89 -33.53 2.67
C GLU A 24 -16.95 -34.53 1.96
N GLY A 25 -15.65 -34.23 1.85
CA GLY A 25 -14.66 -35.09 1.19
C GLY A 25 -14.78 -35.16 -0.33
N LEU A 26 -15.55 -34.27 -0.96
CA LEU A 26 -15.69 -34.19 -2.42
C LEU A 26 -14.44 -33.62 -3.10
N ILE A 27 -13.70 -32.76 -2.39
CA ILE A 27 -12.44 -32.16 -2.83
C ILE A 27 -11.46 -32.07 -1.66
N SER A 28 -10.16 -31.97 -1.94
CA SER A 28 -9.17 -31.63 -0.91
C SER A 28 -9.19 -30.14 -0.54
N LYS A 29 -8.60 -29.77 0.60
CA LYS A 29 -8.38 -28.36 0.97
C LYS A 29 -7.62 -27.59 -0.11
N SER A 30 -6.57 -28.19 -0.67
CA SER A 30 -5.77 -27.61 -1.74
C SER A 30 -6.59 -27.38 -3.02
N GLN A 31 -7.45 -28.32 -3.40
CA GLN A 31 -8.40 -28.15 -4.51
C GLN A 31 -9.45 -27.06 -4.22
N ALA A 32 -9.90 -26.92 -2.97
CA ALA A 32 -10.80 -25.84 -2.56
C ALA A 32 -10.14 -24.48 -2.76
N LEU A 33 -8.90 -24.30 -2.30
CA LEU A 33 -8.12 -23.08 -2.51
C LEU A 33 -7.94 -22.76 -4.00
N MET A 34 -7.58 -23.75 -4.82
CA MET A 34 -7.35 -23.58 -6.26
C MET A 34 -8.60 -23.25 -7.07
N ARG A 35 -9.81 -23.44 -6.51
CA ARG A 35 -11.09 -23.08 -7.14
C ARG A 35 -11.50 -21.64 -6.90
N LEU A 36 -10.91 -20.99 -5.90
CA LEU A 36 -11.26 -19.62 -5.54
C LEU A 36 -10.44 -18.63 -6.36
N LYS A 37 -11.10 -17.61 -6.87
CA LYS A 37 -10.43 -16.47 -7.49
C LYS A 37 -10.02 -15.47 -6.39
N PRO A 38 -8.76 -15.04 -6.31
CA PRO A 38 -8.32 -14.09 -5.28
C PRO A 38 -9.13 -12.80 -5.22
N GLU A 39 -9.66 -12.33 -6.35
CA GLU A 39 -10.48 -11.11 -6.41
C GLU A 39 -11.82 -11.25 -5.67
N LEU A 40 -12.29 -12.48 -5.43
CA LEU A 40 -13.48 -12.72 -4.60
C LEU A 40 -13.24 -12.40 -3.13
N ILE A 41 -12.00 -12.54 -2.67
CA ILE A 41 -11.63 -12.24 -1.29
C ILE A 41 -11.79 -10.75 -1.01
N ASP A 42 -11.32 -9.91 -1.93
CA ASP A 42 -11.40 -8.45 -1.86
C ASP A 42 -12.82 -7.95 -1.58
N GLN A 43 -13.82 -8.52 -2.28
CA GLN A 43 -15.24 -8.18 -2.08
C GLN A 43 -15.78 -8.44 -0.67
N LEU A 44 -15.15 -9.33 0.09
CA LEU A 44 -15.57 -9.71 1.44
C LEU A 44 -14.91 -8.87 2.54
N LEU A 45 -13.96 -8.01 2.19
CA LEU A 45 -13.18 -7.23 3.16
C LEU A 45 -13.77 -5.85 3.43
N HIS A 46 -14.72 -5.41 2.60
CA HIS A 46 -15.31 -4.08 2.70
C HIS A 46 -16.78 -4.15 3.14
N PRO A 47 -17.28 -3.12 3.83
CA PRO A 47 -18.71 -2.96 4.06
C PRO A 47 -19.46 -3.00 2.74
N THR A 48 -20.61 -3.66 2.71
CA THR A 48 -21.50 -3.72 1.53
C THR A 48 -22.83 -3.06 1.85
N LEU A 49 -23.56 -2.59 0.84
CA LEU A 49 -24.91 -2.07 1.05
C LEU A 49 -25.85 -3.18 1.52
N ASP A 50 -26.76 -2.86 2.45
CA ASP A 50 -27.84 -3.78 2.81
C ASP A 50 -28.67 -4.11 1.56
N PRO A 51 -28.71 -5.38 1.11
CA PRO A 51 -29.43 -5.76 -0.11
C PRO A 51 -30.95 -5.55 -0.01
N LYS A 52 -31.49 -5.36 1.20
CA LYS A 52 -32.92 -5.08 1.43
C LYS A 52 -33.24 -3.59 1.41
N ALA A 53 -32.23 -2.71 1.46
CA ALA A 53 -32.45 -1.27 1.47
C ALA A 53 -32.89 -0.76 0.10
N LYS A 54 -33.85 0.16 0.07
CA LYS A 54 -34.22 0.87 -1.15
C LYS A 54 -33.12 1.87 -1.49
N LYS A 55 -32.66 1.86 -2.75
CA LYS A 55 -31.64 2.78 -3.26
C LYS A 55 -32.20 3.66 -4.38
N GLN A 56 -31.91 4.96 -4.31
CA GLN A 56 -32.15 5.91 -5.38
C GLN A 56 -30.81 6.23 -6.05
N VAL A 57 -30.44 5.43 -7.05
CA VAL A 57 -29.20 5.65 -7.82
C VAL A 57 -29.39 6.91 -8.68
N ILE A 58 -28.51 7.89 -8.51
CA ILE A 58 -28.54 9.15 -9.26
C ILE A 58 -27.48 9.19 -10.36
N ALA A 59 -26.32 8.56 -10.15
CA ALA A 59 -25.25 8.49 -11.14
C ALA A 59 -24.52 7.15 -11.06
N LYS A 60 -23.67 6.88 -12.06
CA LYS A 60 -22.76 5.75 -12.09
C LYS A 60 -21.40 6.18 -12.62
N GLY A 61 -20.34 5.79 -11.94
CA GLY A 61 -18.94 5.95 -12.35
C GLY A 61 -18.24 4.60 -12.47
N LEU A 62 -16.92 4.64 -12.42
CA LEU A 62 -16.05 3.47 -12.41
C LEU A 62 -15.88 2.95 -10.98
N PRO A 63 -15.98 1.62 -10.74
CA PRO A 63 -15.78 1.00 -9.43
C PRO A 63 -14.29 0.98 -9.06
N ALA A 64 -13.74 2.15 -8.71
CA ALA A 64 -12.31 2.36 -8.54
C ALA A 64 -11.74 1.61 -7.32
N SER A 65 -12.43 1.65 -6.19
CA SER A 65 -12.06 0.91 -4.97
C SER A 65 -13.31 0.33 -4.32
N PRO A 66 -13.33 -0.98 -3.99
CA PRO A 66 -14.51 -1.68 -3.51
C PRO A 66 -15.02 -1.20 -2.14
N GLY A 67 -16.26 -1.58 -1.84
CA GLY A 67 -16.95 -1.28 -0.59
C GLY A 67 -18.04 -0.23 -0.73
N ALA A 68 -18.77 0.01 0.35
CA ALA A 68 -19.85 0.98 0.41
C ALA A 68 -19.61 2.00 1.53
N ALA A 69 -19.83 3.27 1.22
CA ALA A 69 -19.65 4.37 2.17
C ALA A 69 -20.81 5.36 2.06
N ALA A 70 -21.38 5.74 3.21
CA ALA A 70 -22.36 6.80 3.34
C ALA A 70 -21.77 7.91 4.22
N GLY A 71 -21.93 9.16 3.79
CA GLY A 71 -21.39 10.29 4.53
C GLY A 71 -21.92 11.62 4.02
N LYS A 72 -21.72 12.66 4.83
CA LYS A 72 -22.01 14.04 4.44
C LYS A 72 -21.02 14.50 3.37
N VAL A 73 -21.53 15.05 2.29
CA VAL A 73 -20.72 15.55 1.18
C VAL A 73 -19.87 16.73 1.63
N VAL A 74 -18.58 16.70 1.30
CA VAL A 74 -17.62 17.80 1.46
C VAL A 74 -16.81 17.94 0.18
N PHE A 75 -16.39 19.17 -0.15
CA PHE A 75 -15.74 19.47 -1.44
C PHE A 75 -14.24 19.80 -1.34
N THR A 76 -13.71 19.88 -0.12
CA THR A 76 -12.29 20.15 0.15
C THR A 76 -11.71 19.12 1.14
N ALA A 77 -10.42 18.83 1.00
CA ALA A 77 -9.71 17.91 1.88
C ALA A 77 -9.65 18.43 3.33
N ASP A 78 -9.45 19.73 3.51
CA ASP A 78 -9.41 20.36 4.83
C ASP A 78 -10.74 20.25 5.58
N GLU A 79 -11.85 20.43 4.87
CA GLU A 79 -13.18 20.29 5.47
C GLU A 79 -13.49 18.83 5.81
N ALA A 80 -13.04 17.88 4.98
CA ALA A 80 -13.12 16.46 5.29
C ALA A 80 -12.39 16.13 6.61
N VAL A 81 -11.15 16.62 6.77
CA VAL A 81 -10.39 16.44 8.01
C VAL A 81 -11.06 17.11 9.20
N ARG A 82 -11.54 18.35 9.05
CA ARG A 82 -12.18 19.09 10.13
C ARG A 82 -13.43 18.37 10.64
N ARG A 83 -14.34 18.00 9.74
CA ARG A 83 -15.59 17.31 10.10
C ARG A 83 -15.36 15.89 10.61
N ALA A 84 -14.39 15.17 10.06
CA ALA A 84 -14.02 13.86 10.58
C ALA A 84 -13.47 13.95 12.02
N LYS A 85 -12.67 14.99 12.33
CA LYS A 85 -12.22 15.27 13.71
C LYS A 85 -13.38 15.59 14.66
N ASP A 86 -14.45 16.19 14.15
CA ASP A 86 -15.70 16.43 14.88
C ASP A 86 -16.58 15.16 15.02
N GLY A 87 -16.11 14.02 14.51
CA GLY A 87 -16.80 12.72 14.58
C GLY A 87 -17.84 12.49 13.48
N GLU A 88 -17.90 13.35 12.46
CA GLU A 88 -18.83 13.18 11.34
C GLU A 88 -18.28 12.23 10.28
N LYS A 89 -19.15 11.36 9.75
CA LYS A 89 -18.85 10.58 8.53
C LYS A 89 -18.95 11.48 7.31
N VAL A 90 -17.87 11.62 6.57
CA VAL A 90 -17.81 12.50 5.39
C VAL A 90 -17.49 11.74 4.11
N LEU A 91 -18.00 12.25 2.99
CA LEU A 91 -17.75 11.74 1.66
C LEU A 91 -17.10 12.85 0.83
N LEU A 92 -15.84 12.66 0.47
CA LEU A 92 -15.06 13.66 -0.26
C LEU A 92 -15.44 13.61 -1.74
N VAL A 93 -16.03 14.70 -2.25
CA VAL A 93 -16.42 14.84 -3.65
C VAL A 93 -15.50 15.85 -4.33
N ARG A 94 -14.81 15.40 -5.38
CA ARG A 94 -13.86 16.23 -6.13
C ARG A 94 -14.05 16.08 -7.63
N ILE A 95 -13.58 17.05 -8.40
CA ILE A 95 -13.44 16.85 -9.85
C ILE A 95 -12.37 15.77 -10.10
N GLU A 96 -11.22 15.96 -9.49
CA GLU A 96 -10.06 15.06 -9.41
C GLU A 96 -9.32 15.34 -8.09
N THR A 97 -8.47 14.42 -7.66
CA THR A 97 -7.65 14.57 -6.45
C THR A 97 -6.17 14.71 -6.81
N SER A 98 -5.41 15.48 -6.03
CA SER A 98 -3.95 15.55 -6.11
C SER A 98 -3.29 15.00 -4.83
N PRO A 99 -1.95 14.87 -4.78
CA PRO A 99 -1.22 14.54 -3.54
C PRO A 99 -1.56 15.46 -2.36
N ASP A 100 -1.88 16.73 -2.63
CA ASP A 100 -2.30 17.69 -1.59
C ASP A 100 -3.64 17.31 -0.93
N ASP A 101 -4.45 16.44 -1.55
CA ASP A 101 -5.73 16.03 -0.98
C ASP A 101 -5.60 14.82 -0.02
N ILE A 102 -4.39 14.26 0.17
CA ILE A 102 -4.18 12.96 0.84
C ILE A 102 -4.75 12.90 2.27
N HIS A 103 -4.64 13.99 3.04
CA HIS A 103 -5.22 14.08 4.38
C HIS A 103 -6.75 13.99 4.35
N GLY A 104 -7.39 14.60 3.35
CA GLY A 104 -8.83 14.50 3.14
C GLY A 104 -9.26 13.10 2.70
N LEU A 105 -8.48 12.46 1.82
CA LEU A 105 -8.69 11.06 1.40
C LEU A 105 -8.64 10.10 2.60
N HIS A 106 -7.70 10.30 3.53
CA HIS A 106 -7.61 9.51 4.77
C HIS A 106 -8.81 9.72 5.70
N ALA A 107 -9.24 10.97 5.85
CA ALA A 107 -10.32 11.36 6.76
C ALA A 107 -11.72 10.94 6.25
N ALA A 108 -11.91 10.84 4.93
CA ALA A 108 -13.20 10.52 4.35
C ALA A 108 -13.55 9.02 4.45
N GLU A 109 -14.86 8.74 4.58
CA GLU A 109 -15.40 7.38 4.53
C GLU A 109 -15.38 6.80 3.12
N GLY A 110 -15.43 7.66 2.10
CA GLY A 110 -15.33 7.29 0.70
C GLY A 110 -15.09 8.51 -0.18
N VAL A 111 -14.67 8.25 -1.42
CA VAL A 111 -14.28 9.29 -2.38
C VAL A 111 -15.08 9.16 -3.68
N LEU A 112 -15.60 10.28 -4.16
CA LEU A 112 -16.28 10.38 -5.44
C LEU A 112 -15.55 11.40 -6.30
N THR A 113 -15.06 10.97 -7.47
CA THR A 113 -14.49 11.89 -8.46
C THR A 113 -15.31 11.93 -9.75
N THR A 114 -15.45 13.12 -10.33
CA THR A 114 -16.14 13.28 -11.63
C THR A 114 -15.26 12.87 -12.81
N ARG A 115 -13.93 12.95 -12.64
CA ARG A 115 -12.90 12.57 -13.61
C ARG A 115 -11.94 11.53 -13.02
N GLY A 116 -11.10 10.96 -13.88
CA GLY A 116 -10.10 9.96 -13.50
C GLY A 116 -10.57 8.52 -13.75
N GLY A 117 -9.60 7.66 -14.08
CA GLY A 117 -9.83 6.23 -14.32
C GLY A 117 -9.56 5.36 -13.09
N MET A 118 -9.50 4.05 -13.34
CA MET A 118 -9.18 3.01 -12.32
C MET A 118 -7.77 3.12 -11.73
N THR A 119 -6.89 3.87 -12.40
CA THR A 119 -5.50 4.15 -12.03
C THR A 119 -5.27 5.61 -11.66
N SER A 120 -6.35 6.39 -11.49
CA SER A 120 -6.23 7.78 -11.03
C SER A 120 -5.68 7.85 -9.60
N HIS A 121 -5.14 9.01 -9.21
CA HIS A 121 -4.65 9.25 -7.84
C HIS A 121 -5.69 8.81 -6.79
N ALA A 122 -6.95 9.26 -6.92
CA ALA A 122 -8.04 8.86 -6.02
C ALA A 122 -8.24 7.34 -5.97
N ALA A 123 -8.19 6.65 -7.12
CA ALA A 123 -8.41 5.21 -7.19
C ALA A 123 -7.28 4.42 -6.53
N VAL A 124 -6.03 4.81 -6.77
CA VAL A 124 -4.84 4.16 -6.21
C VAL A 124 -4.80 4.34 -4.68
N VAL A 125 -4.95 5.58 -4.23
CA VAL A 125 -4.90 5.96 -2.81
C VAL A 125 -6.04 5.30 -2.03
N ALA A 126 -7.27 5.40 -2.54
CA ALA A 126 -8.43 4.80 -1.88
C ALA A 126 -8.35 3.27 -1.79
N ARG A 127 -7.87 2.60 -2.85
CA ARG A 127 -7.64 1.14 -2.85
C ARG A 127 -6.55 0.74 -1.85
N GLY A 128 -5.49 1.54 -1.75
CA GLY A 128 -4.45 1.37 -0.74
C GLY A 128 -5.01 1.42 0.68
N MET A 129 -5.94 2.33 0.94
CA MET A 129 -6.58 2.55 2.25
C MET A 129 -7.80 1.66 2.50
N GLY A 130 -8.25 0.89 1.51
CA GLY A 130 -9.51 0.14 1.56
C GLY A 130 -10.75 1.02 1.69
N ARG A 131 -10.68 2.27 1.25
CA ARG A 131 -11.80 3.21 1.22
C ARG A 131 -12.59 3.04 -0.09
N PRO A 132 -13.93 2.98 -0.04
CA PRO A 132 -14.77 2.98 -1.22
C PRO A 132 -14.49 4.19 -2.12
N CYS A 133 -14.30 3.94 -3.42
CA CYS A 133 -14.06 5.00 -4.39
C CYS A 133 -14.84 4.75 -5.67
N VAL A 134 -15.60 5.75 -6.10
CA VAL A 134 -16.23 5.81 -7.42
C VAL A 134 -15.54 6.92 -8.20
N ALA A 135 -14.76 6.55 -9.21
CA ALA A 135 -14.01 7.49 -10.02
C ALA A 135 -14.68 7.75 -11.37
N GLY A 136 -14.42 8.90 -11.98
CA GLY A 136 -14.89 9.18 -13.34
C GLY A 136 -16.41 9.19 -13.49
N ALA A 137 -17.15 9.60 -12.46
CA ALA A 137 -18.60 9.74 -12.50
C ALA A 137 -19.01 10.99 -13.32
N GLY A 138 -18.81 10.94 -14.64
CA GLY A 138 -18.95 12.12 -15.53
C GLY A 138 -20.35 12.74 -15.61
N ALA A 139 -21.38 12.05 -15.10
CA ALA A 139 -22.74 12.61 -14.95
C ALA A 139 -22.86 13.57 -13.74
N VAL A 140 -21.90 13.52 -12.81
CA VAL A 140 -21.82 14.41 -11.65
C VAL A 140 -21.09 15.67 -12.04
N GLN A 141 -21.72 16.82 -11.81
CA GLN A 141 -21.10 18.14 -11.97
C GLN A 141 -20.87 18.75 -10.60
N VAL A 142 -19.66 19.24 -10.34
CA VAL A 142 -19.27 19.85 -9.06
C VAL A 142 -19.10 21.35 -9.26
N ASP A 143 -19.76 22.13 -8.41
CA ASP A 143 -19.69 23.59 -8.36
C ASP A 143 -19.08 23.99 -7.00
N TYR A 144 -17.77 24.24 -6.99
CA TYR A 144 -17.04 24.57 -5.77
C TYR A 144 -17.44 25.94 -5.20
N ALA A 145 -17.83 26.90 -6.04
CA ALA A 145 -18.21 28.24 -5.59
C ALA A 145 -19.53 28.21 -4.81
N ALA A 146 -20.47 27.36 -5.24
CA ALA A 146 -21.75 27.16 -4.56
C ALA A 146 -21.75 25.96 -3.59
N ALA A 147 -20.60 25.29 -3.38
CA ALA A 147 -20.44 24.11 -2.52
C ALA A 147 -21.55 23.06 -2.73
N ARG A 148 -21.76 22.66 -3.99
CA ARG A 148 -22.80 21.69 -4.38
C ARG A 148 -22.37 20.79 -5.52
N LEU A 149 -23.03 19.66 -5.65
CA LEU A 149 -22.99 18.82 -6.84
C LEU A 149 -24.39 18.69 -7.46
N SER A 150 -24.44 18.46 -8.76
CA SER A 150 -25.68 18.24 -9.51
C SER A 150 -25.57 17.04 -10.44
N VAL A 151 -26.67 16.29 -10.53
CA VAL A 151 -26.86 15.17 -11.46
C VAL A 151 -28.23 15.30 -12.11
N GLY A 152 -28.28 15.82 -13.34
CA GLY A 152 -29.54 16.16 -14.00
C GLY A 152 -30.36 17.14 -13.12
N PRO A 153 -31.61 16.80 -12.74
CA PRO A 153 -32.44 17.67 -11.89
C PRO A 153 -32.10 17.59 -10.39
N VAL A 154 -31.29 16.63 -9.96
CA VAL A 154 -30.95 16.43 -8.55
C VAL A 154 -29.78 17.33 -8.17
N THR A 155 -29.90 18.09 -7.09
CA THR A 155 -28.83 18.89 -6.50
C THR A 155 -28.57 18.43 -5.07
N VAL A 156 -27.30 18.22 -4.72
CA VAL A 156 -26.86 17.85 -3.37
C VAL A 156 -25.90 18.93 -2.87
N GLN A 157 -26.25 19.54 -1.75
CA GLN A 157 -25.48 20.59 -1.07
C GLN A 157 -24.43 19.99 -0.14
N GLU A 158 -23.40 20.76 0.18
CA GLU A 158 -22.45 20.40 1.22
C GLU A 158 -23.17 20.05 2.54
N GLY A 159 -22.72 19.00 3.22
CA GLY A 159 -23.34 18.50 4.44
C GLY A 159 -24.54 17.58 4.25
N GLN A 160 -25.11 17.48 3.04
CA GLN A 160 -26.14 16.48 2.76
C GLN A 160 -25.52 15.09 2.57
N ILE A 161 -26.27 14.04 2.91
CA ILE A 161 -25.77 12.67 2.86
C ILE A 161 -25.87 12.11 1.44
N LEU A 162 -24.78 11.49 1.02
CA LEU A 162 -24.69 10.69 -0.19
C LEU A 162 -24.11 9.32 0.17
N THR A 163 -24.49 8.30 -0.58
CA THR A 163 -23.90 6.97 -0.48
C THR A 163 -23.25 6.58 -1.80
N ILE A 164 -22.09 5.94 -1.74
CA ILE A 164 -21.42 5.36 -2.91
C ILE A 164 -21.22 3.86 -2.72
N ASP A 165 -21.31 3.13 -3.83
CA ASP A 165 -20.95 1.72 -3.92
C ASP A 165 -19.77 1.57 -4.88
N GLY A 166 -18.59 1.40 -4.31
CA GLY A 166 -17.34 1.20 -5.02
C GLY A 166 -17.20 -0.16 -5.71
N VAL A 167 -18.12 -1.11 -5.48
CA VAL A 167 -18.17 -2.40 -6.20
C VAL A 167 -18.92 -2.25 -7.52
N THR A 168 -20.05 -1.54 -7.49
CA THR A 168 -20.91 -1.37 -8.67
C THR A 168 -20.66 -0.07 -9.42
N GLY A 169 -19.97 0.89 -8.78
CA GLY A 169 -19.76 2.25 -9.28
C GLY A 169 -20.97 3.17 -9.09
N GLU A 170 -21.98 2.76 -8.31
CA GLU A 170 -23.21 3.52 -8.14
C GLU A 170 -23.04 4.69 -7.16
N VAL A 171 -23.66 5.82 -7.49
CA VAL A 171 -23.80 6.99 -6.61
C VAL A 171 -25.28 7.13 -6.26
N ILE A 172 -25.58 7.16 -4.97
CA ILE A 172 -26.92 6.96 -4.42
C ILE A 172 -27.29 8.14 -3.53
N LEU A 173 -28.49 8.70 -3.75
CA LEU A 173 -29.00 9.81 -2.96
C LEU A 173 -29.40 9.35 -1.56
N GLY A 174 -28.96 10.07 -0.53
CA GLY A 174 -29.27 9.80 0.86
C GLY A 174 -28.40 8.72 1.49
N GLU A 175 -28.76 8.34 2.72
CA GLU A 175 -28.09 7.29 3.48
C GLU A 175 -28.65 5.92 3.10
N VAL A 176 -27.77 4.99 2.72
CA VAL A 176 -28.11 3.57 2.61
C VAL A 176 -27.32 2.80 3.66
N PRO A 177 -27.99 2.01 4.54
CA PRO A 177 -27.31 1.21 5.55
C PRO A 177 -26.28 0.26 4.94
N THR A 178 -25.13 0.14 5.61
CA THR A 178 -24.09 -0.83 5.26
C THR A 178 -24.09 -2.00 6.23
N VAL A 179 -23.70 -3.16 5.72
CA VAL A 179 -23.47 -4.38 6.48
C VAL A 179 -21.97 -4.58 6.62
N PRO A 180 -21.43 -4.75 7.84
CA PRO A 180 -20.01 -4.97 8.03
C PRO A 180 -19.57 -6.32 7.44
N PRO A 181 -18.30 -6.43 7.01
CA PRO A 181 -17.77 -7.69 6.49
C PRO A 181 -17.78 -8.78 7.58
N GLN A 182 -18.25 -9.98 7.23
CA GLN A 182 -18.16 -11.15 8.11
C GLN A 182 -16.84 -11.90 7.83
N MET A 183 -15.88 -11.73 8.74
CA MET A 183 -14.54 -12.34 8.66
C MET A 183 -14.44 -13.71 9.34
N SER A 184 -15.58 -14.31 9.70
CA SER A 184 -15.70 -15.61 10.36
C SER A 184 -16.30 -16.67 9.42
N GLY A 185 -16.42 -17.92 9.90
CA GLY A 185 -16.97 -19.02 9.11
C GLY A 185 -16.06 -19.41 7.94
N ALA A 186 -16.65 -19.57 6.74
CA ALA A 186 -15.93 -20.05 5.57
C ALA A 186 -14.70 -19.19 5.21
N PHE A 187 -14.74 -17.88 5.43
CA PHE A 187 -13.59 -17.00 5.23
C PHE A 187 -12.40 -17.40 6.10
N GLY A 188 -12.62 -17.52 7.42
CA GLY A 188 -11.60 -17.93 8.37
C GLY A 188 -11.01 -19.31 8.04
N THR A 189 -11.87 -20.26 7.65
CA THR A 189 -11.44 -21.60 7.23
C THR A 189 -10.55 -21.57 6.00
N ILE A 190 -10.93 -20.85 4.94
CA ILE A 190 -10.13 -20.69 3.72
C ILE A 190 -8.79 -20.00 4.04
N MET A 191 -8.81 -18.96 4.87
CA MET A 191 -7.60 -18.25 5.28
C MET A 191 -6.64 -19.13 6.10
N ALA A 192 -7.17 -20.00 6.96
CA ALA A 192 -6.38 -20.98 7.70
C ALA A 192 -5.74 -22.01 6.75
N TRP A 193 -6.52 -22.56 5.81
CA TRP A 193 -5.99 -23.48 4.81
C TRP A 193 -4.93 -22.80 3.92
N ALA A 194 -5.13 -21.55 3.53
CA ALA A 194 -4.14 -20.80 2.76
C ALA A 194 -2.80 -20.69 3.52
N ASP A 195 -2.85 -20.43 4.83
CA ASP A 195 -1.65 -20.38 5.68
C ASP A 195 -0.96 -21.75 5.81
N GLU A 196 -1.69 -22.87 5.77
CA GLU A 196 -1.11 -24.22 5.79
C GLU A 196 -0.25 -24.50 4.53
N TYR A 197 -0.63 -23.96 3.37
CA TYR A 197 0.01 -24.30 2.10
C TYR A 197 1.02 -23.28 1.58
N ARG A 198 0.88 -21.99 1.94
CA ARG A 198 1.78 -20.95 1.45
C ARG A 198 3.19 -21.09 2.04
N THR A 199 4.19 -20.75 1.24
CA THR A 199 5.60 -20.67 1.64
C THR A 199 6.06 -19.23 1.85
N LEU A 200 5.58 -18.30 1.00
CA LEU A 200 5.80 -16.88 1.19
C LEU A 200 5.16 -16.39 2.48
N GLN A 201 5.90 -15.60 3.25
CA GLN A 201 5.30 -14.78 4.28
C GLN A 201 4.52 -13.62 3.66
N VAL A 202 3.44 -13.21 4.32
CA VAL A 202 2.67 -12.04 3.91
C VAL A 202 2.79 -10.98 5.00
N ARG A 203 3.45 -9.87 4.68
CA ARG A 203 3.59 -8.69 5.54
C ARG A 203 2.70 -7.57 5.00
N ALA A 204 2.59 -6.49 5.76
CA ALA A 204 1.84 -5.31 5.36
C ALA A 204 2.73 -4.09 5.13
N ASN A 205 2.31 -3.22 4.23
CA ASN A 205 2.74 -1.83 4.17
C ASN A 205 1.78 -1.06 5.07
N ALA A 206 2.27 -0.61 6.23
CA ALA A 206 1.45 0.00 7.26
C ALA A 206 2.27 1.07 7.97
N GLU A 207 1.69 2.26 8.09
CA GLU A 207 2.39 3.45 8.59
C GLU A 207 1.72 4.01 9.84
N THR A 208 0.39 3.83 9.96
CA THR A 208 -0.37 4.24 11.13
C THR A 208 -0.69 3.07 12.04
N PRO A 209 -0.96 3.33 13.33
CA PRO A 209 -1.45 2.32 14.26
C PRO A 209 -2.70 1.58 13.79
N ASN A 210 -3.62 2.27 13.12
CA ASN A 210 -4.85 1.67 12.62
C ASN A 210 -4.54 0.72 11.45
N ASP A 211 -3.65 1.09 10.53
CA ASP A 211 -3.20 0.20 9.46
C ASP A 211 -2.53 -1.05 10.02
N ALA A 212 -1.68 -0.90 11.04
CA ALA A 212 -0.98 -2.01 11.67
C ALA A 212 -1.95 -2.97 12.39
N ARG A 213 -2.94 -2.45 13.12
CA ARG A 213 -3.99 -3.25 13.75
C ARG A 213 -4.80 -4.01 12.70
N GLN A 214 -5.25 -3.30 11.66
CA GLN A 214 -6.02 -3.90 10.58
C GLN A 214 -5.23 -4.99 9.84
N ALA A 215 -3.96 -4.74 9.53
CA ALA A 215 -3.07 -5.71 8.92
C ALA A 215 -2.89 -6.96 9.80
N LYS A 216 -2.72 -6.77 11.12
CA LYS A 216 -2.59 -7.88 12.08
C LYS A 216 -3.85 -8.73 12.12
N GLU A 217 -5.03 -8.12 12.14
CA GLU A 217 -6.33 -8.79 12.08
C GLU A 217 -6.50 -9.61 10.79
N PHE A 218 -6.03 -9.09 9.66
CA PHE A 218 -6.04 -9.80 8.38
C PHE A 218 -4.94 -10.87 8.24
N GLY A 219 -4.11 -11.06 9.27
CA GLY A 219 -3.11 -12.12 9.35
C GLY A 219 -1.71 -11.74 8.85
N ALA A 220 -1.39 -10.46 8.73
CA ALA A 220 -0.05 -10.02 8.34
C ALA A 220 1.01 -10.44 9.36
N GLN A 221 2.09 -11.07 8.91
CA GLN A 221 3.15 -11.65 9.75
C GLN A 221 4.25 -10.64 10.13
N GLY A 222 4.03 -9.35 9.87
CA GLY A 222 5.00 -8.29 10.06
C GLY A 222 4.62 -7.08 9.22
N ILE A 223 5.40 -6.00 9.36
CA ILE A 223 5.33 -4.84 8.46
C ILE A 223 6.56 -4.90 7.56
N GLY A 224 6.36 -4.96 6.24
CA GLY A 224 7.44 -4.97 5.25
C GLY A 224 7.82 -3.58 4.76
N LEU A 225 6.99 -2.57 5.02
CA LEU A 225 7.29 -1.18 4.73
C LEU A 225 6.50 -0.24 5.64
N VAL A 226 7.21 0.49 6.50
CA VAL A 226 6.77 1.76 7.09
C VAL A 226 7.41 2.88 6.30
N ARG A 227 6.60 3.72 5.65
CA ARG A 227 7.03 4.98 5.02
C ARG A 227 7.08 6.05 6.10
N THR A 228 8.27 6.54 6.40
CA THR A 228 8.46 7.52 7.48
C THR A 228 7.95 8.90 7.11
N GLU A 229 7.65 9.14 5.84
CA GLU A 229 7.49 10.49 5.31
C GLU A 229 6.06 10.98 5.53
N HIS A 230 5.12 10.04 5.49
CA HIS A 230 3.74 10.24 5.93
C HIS A 230 3.65 10.59 7.42
N MET A 231 4.63 10.18 8.24
CA MET A 231 4.70 10.59 9.65
C MET A 231 5.07 12.06 9.83
N PHE A 232 5.49 12.77 8.77
CA PHE A 232 5.91 14.18 8.85
C PHE A 232 4.90 15.17 8.25
N PHE A 233 3.89 14.70 7.50
CA PHE A 233 2.90 15.57 6.86
C PHE A 233 1.80 16.06 7.82
N ASP A 234 1.62 15.45 9.00
CA ASP A 234 0.63 15.90 9.98
C ASP A 234 0.97 17.29 10.56
N GLY A 235 -0.05 18.08 10.90
CA GLY A 235 0.01 19.55 10.97
C GLY A 235 1.10 20.15 11.87
N GLY A 236 1.32 19.61 13.07
CA GLY A 236 2.41 20.11 13.94
C GLY A 236 3.80 19.74 13.43
N ARG A 237 3.91 18.61 12.72
CA ARG A 237 5.15 17.96 12.31
C ARG A 237 5.73 18.57 11.05
N ILE A 238 4.85 18.96 10.12
CA ILE A 238 5.25 19.64 8.88
C ILE A 238 5.96 20.96 9.19
N ILE A 239 5.63 21.63 10.31
CA ILE A 239 6.32 22.85 10.75
C ILE A 239 7.77 22.54 11.14
N SER A 240 8.01 21.52 11.97
CA SER A 240 9.36 21.11 12.37
C SER A 240 10.18 20.61 11.17
N MET A 241 9.54 19.91 10.22
CA MET A 241 10.17 19.52 8.95
C MET A 241 10.59 20.74 8.12
N ARG A 242 9.70 21.74 7.98
CA ARG A 242 10.02 22.97 7.26
C ARG A 242 11.14 23.77 7.93
N ARG A 243 11.18 23.82 9.27
CA ARG A 243 12.31 24.41 10.02
C ARG A 243 13.62 23.70 9.72
N MET A 244 13.62 22.37 9.69
CA MET A 244 14.78 21.56 9.33
C MET A 244 15.29 21.92 7.92
N ILE A 245 14.38 22.05 6.94
CA ILE A 245 14.73 22.39 5.55
C ILE A 245 15.27 23.81 5.40
N LEU A 246 14.79 24.74 6.22
CA LEU A 246 15.16 26.16 6.21
C LEU A 246 16.40 26.47 7.07
N ALA A 247 16.89 25.52 7.86
CA ALA A 247 18.04 25.68 8.76
C ALA A 247 19.28 26.28 8.06
N ALA A 248 20.00 27.18 8.74
CA ALA A 248 21.18 27.84 8.16
C ALA A 248 22.40 26.91 8.14
N ASP A 249 22.51 26.11 9.19
CA ASP A 249 23.64 25.23 9.46
C ASP A 249 23.15 23.91 10.09
N GLU A 250 24.11 23.03 10.37
CA GLU A 250 23.86 21.73 10.98
C GLU A 250 23.29 21.85 12.41
N GLY A 251 23.66 22.88 13.17
CA GLY A 251 23.18 23.09 14.53
C GLY A 251 21.68 23.39 14.57
N ASP A 252 21.25 24.34 13.75
CA ASP A 252 19.83 24.65 13.53
C ASP A 252 19.04 23.42 13.06
N ARG A 253 19.64 22.64 12.15
CA ARG A 253 19.00 21.43 11.61
C ARG A 253 18.78 20.39 12.71
N LYS A 254 19.79 20.13 13.54
CA LYS A 254 19.70 19.20 14.69
C LYS A 254 18.66 19.65 15.71
N ALA A 255 18.49 20.96 15.94
CA ALA A 255 17.45 21.47 16.82
C ALA A 255 16.05 21.13 16.30
N ALA A 256 15.78 21.35 15.01
CA ALA A 256 14.51 20.99 14.39
C ALA A 256 14.27 19.47 14.37
N LEU A 257 15.32 18.68 14.10
CA LEU A 257 15.28 17.22 14.11
C LEU A 257 14.96 16.64 15.50
N LYS A 258 15.33 17.32 16.59
CA LYS A 258 15.01 16.87 17.95
C LYS A 258 13.50 16.88 18.25
N GLU A 259 12.76 17.83 17.68
CA GLU A 259 11.30 17.86 17.77
C GLU A 259 10.70 16.66 17.01
N LEU A 260 11.17 16.43 15.78
CA LEU A 260 10.75 15.32 14.93
C LEU A 260 11.07 13.95 15.55
N LEU A 261 12.21 13.81 16.21
CA LEU A 261 12.63 12.60 16.93
C LEU A 261 11.57 12.15 17.93
N THR A 262 11.05 13.07 18.73
CA THR A 262 10.08 12.76 19.78
C THR A 262 8.80 12.17 19.18
N MET A 263 8.28 12.84 18.14
CA MET A 263 7.05 12.46 17.46
C MET A 263 7.21 11.12 16.71
N GLN A 264 8.31 10.95 15.98
CA GLN A 264 8.56 9.73 15.22
C GLN A 264 8.79 8.52 16.14
N ARG A 265 9.47 8.71 17.27
CA ARG A 265 9.66 7.66 18.27
C ARG A 265 8.33 7.17 18.84
N GLU A 266 7.39 8.07 19.11
CA GLU A 266 6.06 7.72 19.63
C GLU A 266 5.29 6.84 18.64
N ASP A 267 5.22 7.24 17.37
CA ASP A 267 4.55 6.47 16.32
C ASP A 267 5.16 5.06 16.18
N ILE A 268 6.49 4.99 16.05
CA ILE A 268 7.19 3.71 15.88
C ILE A 268 7.01 2.82 17.11
N THR A 269 6.97 3.41 18.32
CA THR A 269 6.70 2.66 19.55
C THR A 269 5.31 2.03 19.50
N GLU A 270 4.29 2.75 19.03
CA GLU A 270 2.94 2.19 18.88
C GLU A 270 2.90 1.06 17.85
N LEU A 271 3.55 1.25 16.69
CA LEU A 271 3.66 0.20 15.66
C LEU A 271 4.32 -1.07 16.22
N PHE A 272 5.43 -0.93 16.94
CA PHE A 272 6.11 -2.04 17.57
C PHE A 272 5.25 -2.76 18.61
N ARG A 273 4.50 -2.03 19.45
CA ARG A 273 3.57 -2.62 20.43
C ARG A 273 2.47 -3.43 19.74
N ILE A 274 1.88 -2.89 18.68
CA ILE A 274 0.83 -3.58 17.92
C ILE A 274 1.37 -4.86 17.29
N MET A 275 2.55 -4.78 16.68
CA MET A 275 3.15 -5.91 15.97
C MET A 275 3.69 -6.99 16.89
N ASP A 276 3.87 -6.71 18.18
CA ASP A 276 4.00 -7.71 19.25
C ASP A 276 5.07 -8.77 18.92
N GLY A 277 6.31 -8.31 18.76
CA GLY A 277 7.47 -9.15 18.43
C GLY A 277 7.60 -9.52 16.94
N ARG A 278 6.58 -9.26 16.10
CA ARG A 278 6.70 -9.45 14.64
C ARG A 278 7.64 -8.40 14.05
N PRO A 279 8.37 -8.73 12.97
CA PRO A 279 9.36 -7.83 12.41
C PRO A 279 8.70 -6.63 11.73
N VAL A 280 9.28 -5.45 11.91
CA VAL A 280 8.80 -4.17 11.34
C VAL A 280 9.95 -3.51 10.58
N THR A 281 9.76 -3.37 9.27
CA THR A 281 10.72 -2.75 8.37
C THR A 281 10.40 -1.27 8.20
N VAL A 282 11.29 -0.40 8.71
CA VAL A 282 11.16 1.06 8.64
C VAL A 282 12.08 1.60 7.56
N ARG A 283 11.50 2.25 6.55
CA ARG A 283 12.25 2.90 5.47
C ARG A 283 12.64 4.31 5.90
N LEU A 284 13.92 4.66 5.74
CA LEU A 284 14.39 6.02 5.95
C LEU A 284 13.74 6.99 4.95
N LEU A 285 13.85 8.29 5.23
CA LEU A 285 13.25 9.38 4.44
C LEU A 285 13.65 9.27 2.95
N ASP A 286 12.64 9.18 2.09
CA ASP A 286 12.78 8.96 0.65
C ASP A 286 12.48 10.16 -0.27
N PRO A 287 11.42 10.97 -0.08
CA PRO A 287 11.08 12.04 -1.01
C PRO A 287 12.07 13.20 -0.93
N PRO A 288 12.23 13.95 -2.04
CA PRO A 288 13.03 15.15 -2.06
C PRO A 288 12.42 16.24 -1.16
N LEU A 289 13.27 17.13 -0.66
CA LEU A 289 12.85 18.14 0.33
C LEU A 289 11.82 19.16 -0.21
N HIS A 290 11.72 19.35 -1.53
CA HIS A 290 10.75 20.29 -2.10
C HIS A 290 9.29 19.85 -1.88
N GLU A 291 9.01 18.55 -1.69
CA GLU A 291 7.66 18.06 -1.39
C GLU A 291 7.12 18.58 -0.04
N PHE A 292 8.00 19.02 0.87
CA PHE A 292 7.61 19.58 2.17
C PHE A 292 7.53 21.11 2.18
N ILE A 293 7.96 21.77 1.09
CA ILE A 293 7.98 23.22 0.96
C ILE A 293 6.76 23.67 0.17
N PRO A 294 5.98 24.65 0.66
CA PRO A 294 4.77 25.09 -0.03
C PRO A 294 5.10 25.76 -1.36
N HIS A 295 4.15 25.68 -2.30
CA HIS A 295 4.28 26.26 -3.64
C HIS A 295 3.61 27.62 -3.78
N THR A 296 2.63 27.94 -2.93
CA THR A 296 1.92 29.22 -3.01
C THR A 296 2.56 30.29 -2.13
N GLU A 297 2.45 31.55 -2.56
CA GLU A 297 3.03 32.68 -1.82
C GLU A 297 2.39 32.87 -0.44
N ALA A 298 1.09 32.63 -0.33
CA ALA A 298 0.36 32.70 0.93
C ALA A 298 0.85 31.65 1.94
N GLU A 299 1.04 30.41 1.50
CA GLU A 299 1.57 29.34 2.36
C GLU A 299 3.05 29.56 2.70
N MET A 300 3.87 30.03 1.74
CA MET A 300 5.25 30.42 2.02
C MET A 300 5.33 31.50 3.12
N ALA A 301 4.40 32.46 3.13
CA ALA A 301 4.32 33.48 4.18
C ALA A 301 3.95 32.88 5.55
N GLN A 302 3.07 31.89 5.59
CA GLN A 302 2.75 31.16 6.82
C GLN A 302 3.96 30.38 7.34
N VAL A 303 4.70 29.71 6.46
CA VAL A 303 5.92 28.99 6.81
C VAL A 303 7.00 29.93 7.33
N ALA A 304 7.20 31.07 6.66
CA ALA A 304 8.13 32.10 7.09
C ALA A 304 7.84 32.56 8.53
N LYS A 305 6.55 32.84 8.83
CA LYS A 305 6.09 33.22 10.17
C LYS A 305 6.31 32.11 11.19
N ALA A 306 5.95 30.86 10.87
CA ALA A 306 6.05 29.73 11.80
C ALA A 306 7.50 29.29 12.08
N ALA A 307 8.38 29.43 11.09
CA ALA A 307 9.80 29.14 11.21
C ALA A 307 10.62 30.34 11.73
N GLY A 308 10.02 31.52 11.87
CA GLY A 308 10.72 32.73 12.32
C GLY A 308 11.78 33.24 11.33
N VAL A 309 11.59 33.01 10.03
CA VAL A 309 12.54 33.41 8.98
C VAL A 309 11.90 34.38 7.98
N PRO A 310 12.70 35.21 7.28
CA PRO A 310 12.17 36.09 6.23
C PRO A 310 11.53 35.30 5.08
N LEU A 311 10.41 35.79 4.52
CA LEU A 311 9.73 35.17 3.37
C LEU A 311 10.66 34.97 2.17
N ASN A 312 11.57 35.92 1.92
CA ASN A 312 12.57 35.80 0.85
C ASN A 312 13.49 34.58 1.02
N ARG A 313 13.77 34.16 2.25
CA ARG A 313 14.55 32.95 2.53
C ARG A 313 13.77 31.69 2.14
N VAL A 314 12.47 31.66 2.43
CA VAL A 314 11.59 30.55 2.03
C VAL A 314 11.50 30.47 0.51
N ARG A 315 11.27 31.60 -0.18
CA ARG A 315 11.25 31.65 -1.65
C ARG A 315 12.54 31.13 -2.27
N ARG A 316 13.69 31.66 -1.81
CA ARG A 316 14.99 31.24 -2.29
C ARG A 316 15.21 29.74 -2.08
N ARG A 317 14.87 29.22 -0.90
CA ARG A 317 15.02 27.79 -0.59
C ARG A 317 14.11 26.92 -1.46
N ALA A 318 12.87 27.35 -1.70
CA ALA A 318 11.95 26.65 -2.60
C ALA A 318 12.51 26.55 -4.02
N THR A 319 13.08 27.64 -4.54
CA THR A 319 13.74 27.65 -5.86
C THR A 319 15.00 26.79 -5.89
N GLU A 320 15.82 26.80 -4.83
CA GLU A 320 17.03 25.96 -4.74
C GLU A 320 16.73 24.47 -4.71
N LEU A 321 15.59 24.07 -4.12
CA LEU A 321 15.18 22.67 -4.01
C LEU A 321 14.35 22.20 -5.20
N GLN A 322 13.99 23.10 -6.11
CA GLN A 322 13.21 22.75 -7.29
C GLN A 322 14.05 21.88 -8.24
N GLU A 323 13.48 20.75 -8.64
CA GLU A 323 14.12 19.81 -9.55
C GLU A 323 13.27 19.62 -10.80
N ALA A 324 13.92 19.43 -11.95
CA ALA A 324 13.21 19.14 -13.20
C ALA A 324 12.56 17.75 -13.20
N ASN A 325 13.20 16.77 -12.54
CA ASN A 325 12.70 15.39 -12.43
C ASN A 325 12.87 14.89 -10.98
N PRO A 326 11.96 15.28 -10.06
CA PRO A 326 12.02 14.93 -8.64
C PRO A 326 12.25 13.45 -8.34
N MET A 327 11.66 12.57 -9.16
CA MET A 327 11.77 11.11 -8.99
C MET A 327 13.22 10.61 -9.04
N LEU A 328 14.10 11.26 -9.80
CA LEU A 328 15.50 10.89 -9.95
C LEU A 328 16.47 11.84 -9.23
N GLY A 329 15.95 12.74 -8.39
CA GLY A 329 16.67 13.86 -7.81
C GLY A 329 17.41 13.58 -6.48
N HIS A 330 17.54 14.64 -5.69
CA HIS A 330 18.21 14.66 -4.39
C HIS A 330 17.29 14.16 -3.27
N ARG A 331 17.17 12.84 -3.22
CA ARG A 331 16.21 12.13 -2.38
C ARG A 331 16.81 10.81 -1.83
N GLY A 332 16.08 10.09 -0.98
CA GLY A 332 16.49 8.79 -0.45
C GLY A 332 17.88 8.78 0.19
N CYS A 333 18.69 7.75 -0.10
CA CYS A 333 20.05 7.66 0.44
C CYS A 333 20.93 8.88 0.13
N ARG A 334 20.72 9.56 -1.01
CA ARG A 334 21.51 10.71 -1.43
C ARG A 334 21.29 11.88 -0.47
N LEU A 335 20.05 12.09 -0.05
CA LEU A 335 19.68 13.10 0.94
C LEU A 335 20.30 12.79 2.31
N ALA A 336 20.20 11.53 2.74
CA ALA A 336 20.79 11.07 3.99
C ALA A 336 22.32 11.14 3.99
N ILE A 337 22.99 11.00 2.84
CA ILE A 337 24.46 11.15 2.74
C ILE A 337 24.86 12.61 2.85
N THR A 338 24.12 13.54 2.23
CA THR A 338 24.42 14.97 2.33
C THR A 338 24.06 15.57 3.69
N TYR A 339 23.06 14.99 4.36
CA TYR A 339 22.55 15.42 5.67
C TYR A 339 22.44 14.22 6.62
N PRO A 340 23.58 13.68 7.10
CA PRO A 340 23.63 12.46 7.92
C PRO A 340 22.80 12.52 9.21
N GLU A 341 22.61 13.71 9.77
CA GLU A 341 21.80 13.92 10.97
C GLU A 341 20.32 13.53 10.78
N ILE A 342 19.80 13.51 9.54
CA ILE A 342 18.46 13.00 9.25
C ILE A 342 18.44 11.48 9.48
N CYS A 343 19.41 10.75 8.95
CA CYS A 343 19.56 9.31 9.14
C CYS A 343 19.77 8.97 10.63
N GLU A 344 20.66 9.71 11.30
CA GLU A 344 20.93 9.55 12.73
C GLU A 344 19.65 9.72 13.57
N MET A 345 18.87 10.78 13.30
CA MET A 345 17.61 11.04 13.99
C MET A 345 16.62 9.90 13.81
N GLN A 346 16.39 9.44 12.57
CA GLN A 346 15.43 8.38 12.30
C GLN A 346 15.89 7.03 12.88
N ALA A 347 17.18 6.70 12.78
CA ALA A 347 17.76 5.52 13.41
C ALA A 347 17.58 5.57 14.94
N ARG A 348 17.85 6.71 15.57
CA ARG A 348 17.63 6.90 17.01
C ARG A 348 16.16 6.72 17.38
N ALA A 349 15.23 7.27 16.62
CA ALA A 349 13.79 7.09 16.85
C ALA A 349 13.39 5.61 16.84
N ILE A 350 13.87 4.85 15.85
CA ILE A 350 13.62 3.40 15.72
C ILE A 350 14.15 2.64 16.93
N PHE A 351 15.41 2.88 17.31
CA PHE A 351 16.06 2.12 18.38
C PHE A 351 15.57 2.49 19.78
N GLU A 352 15.29 3.77 20.03
CA GLU A 352 14.67 4.20 21.29
C GLU A 352 13.26 3.63 21.44
N ALA A 353 12.49 3.55 20.34
CA ALA A 353 11.18 2.91 20.34
C ALA A 353 11.27 1.40 20.67
N ALA A 354 12.22 0.69 20.06
CA ALA A 354 12.44 -0.73 20.34
C ALA A 354 12.82 -0.96 21.81
N ALA A 355 13.72 -0.14 22.36
CA ALA A 355 14.10 -0.18 23.77
C ALA A 355 12.93 0.15 24.70
N ALA A 356 12.09 1.14 24.34
CA ALA A 356 10.92 1.53 25.13
C ALA A 356 9.89 0.39 25.23
N VAL A 357 9.64 -0.33 24.13
CA VAL A 357 8.74 -1.50 24.14
C VAL A 357 9.30 -2.62 25.02
N GLY A 358 10.59 -2.94 24.89
CA GLY A 358 11.22 -3.98 25.69
C GLY A 358 11.25 -3.66 27.19
N LYS A 359 11.57 -2.41 27.57
CA LYS A 359 11.56 -1.97 28.98
C LYS A 359 10.17 -1.97 29.60
N ALA A 360 9.13 -1.78 28.80
CA ALA A 360 7.74 -1.89 29.25
C ALA A 360 7.26 -3.35 29.41
N GLY A 361 8.14 -4.34 29.22
CA GLY A 361 7.82 -5.76 29.33
C GLY A 361 7.16 -6.36 28.08
N GLY A 362 7.10 -5.61 26.97
CA GLY A 362 6.61 -6.12 25.69
C GLY A 362 7.63 -7.02 24.99
N ALA A 363 7.17 -7.80 24.02
CA ALA A 363 8.07 -8.56 23.15
C ALA A 363 9.02 -7.60 22.41
N VAL A 364 10.33 -7.82 22.57
CA VAL A 364 11.35 -6.97 21.93
C VAL A 364 11.17 -7.04 20.41
N PRO A 365 10.92 -5.90 19.73
CA PRO A 365 10.66 -5.92 18.30
C PRO A 365 11.90 -6.32 17.50
N VAL A 366 11.68 -7.02 16.38
CA VAL A 366 12.74 -7.19 15.36
C VAL A 366 12.71 -5.97 14.45
N ALA A 367 13.52 -4.96 14.76
CA ALA A 367 13.63 -3.74 13.99
C ALA A 367 14.45 -3.96 12.71
N GLU A 368 13.90 -3.62 11.56
CA GLU A 368 14.59 -3.69 10.27
C GLU A 368 14.69 -2.28 9.69
N VAL A 369 15.90 -1.73 9.58
CA VAL A 369 16.15 -0.40 9.01
C VAL A 369 16.45 -0.55 7.53
N MET A 370 15.67 0.11 6.67
CA MET A 370 15.80 0.01 5.22
C MET A 370 16.24 1.33 4.60
N VAL A 371 17.36 1.29 3.89
CA VAL A 371 17.88 2.44 3.14
C VAL A 371 17.24 2.48 1.74
N PRO A 372 16.56 3.58 1.35
CA PRO A 372 15.96 3.74 0.02
C PRO A 372 16.98 4.23 -1.04
N LEU A 373 16.66 3.98 -2.31
CA LEU A 373 17.27 4.53 -3.52
C LEU A 373 18.77 4.24 -3.70
N VAL A 374 19.28 3.19 -3.05
CA VAL A 374 20.68 2.78 -3.15
C VAL A 374 21.01 2.30 -4.56
N ALA A 375 22.12 2.76 -5.12
CA ALA A 375 22.63 2.31 -6.41
C ALA A 375 24.00 1.60 -6.31
N THR A 376 24.75 1.88 -5.24
CA THR A 376 26.15 1.45 -5.03
C THR A 376 26.35 0.90 -3.61
N LEU A 377 27.39 0.07 -3.43
CA LEU A 377 27.80 -0.42 -2.12
C LEU A 377 28.22 0.72 -1.18
N GLN A 378 28.92 1.72 -1.71
CA GLN A 378 29.44 2.84 -0.92
C GLN A 378 28.32 3.67 -0.30
N GLU A 379 27.25 3.95 -1.04
CA GLU A 379 26.07 4.65 -0.51
C GLU A 379 25.47 3.91 0.69
N LEU A 380 25.30 2.59 0.56
CA LEU A 380 24.79 1.76 1.64
C LEU A 380 25.76 1.70 2.83
N SER A 381 27.05 1.50 2.59
CA SER A 381 28.06 1.38 3.66
C SER A 381 28.14 2.63 4.53
N ILE A 382 28.12 3.82 3.93
CA ILE A 382 28.17 5.10 4.67
C ILE A 382 26.97 5.21 5.61
N LEU A 383 25.77 4.93 5.11
CA LEU A 383 24.55 5.07 5.92
C LEU A 383 24.40 3.95 6.95
N LYS A 384 24.82 2.73 6.61
CA LYS A 384 24.86 1.62 7.56
C LYS A 384 25.76 1.95 8.75
N GLU A 385 26.93 2.54 8.53
CA GLU A 385 27.82 2.97 9.60
C GLU A 385 27.15 4.00 10.54
N VAL A 386 26.40 4.95 9.98
CA VAL A 386 25.60 5.90 10.79
C VAL A 386 24.59 5.15 11.64
N VAL A 387 23.80 4.25 11.04
CA VAL A 387 22.77 3.48 11.74
C VAL A 387 23.37 2.61 12.85
N GLU A 388 24.46 1.89 12.60
CA GLU A 388 25.12 1.02 13.57
C GLU A 388 25.72 1.81 14.74
N LYS A 389 26.35 2.96 14.47
CA LYS A 389 26.85 3.87 15.52
C LYS A 389 25.71 4.37 16.40
N THR A 390 24.59 4.78 15.80
CA THR A 390 23.41 5.23 16.54
C THR A 390 22.81 4.09 17.37
N ALA A 391 22.72 2.88 16.83
CA ALA A 391 22.25 1.70 17.55
C ALA A 391 23.11 1.43 18.80
N ALA A 392 24.43 1.41 18.65
CA ALA A 392 25.37 1.20 19.75
C ALA A 392 25.24 2.28 20.84
N ALA A 393 25.09 3.55 20.45
CA ALA A 393 24.86 4.65 21.38
C ALA A 393 23.56 4.46 22.17
N VAL A 394 22.45 4.15 21.50
CA VAL A 394 21.15 3.92 22.15
C VAL A 394 21.19 2.69 23.07
N GLN A 395 21.80 1.58 22.64
CA GLN A 395 21.94 0.39 23.51
C GLN A 395 22.69 0.71 24.80
N LYS A 396 23.78 1.49 24.71
CA LYS A 396 24.57 1.93 25.86
C LYS A 396 23.78 2.88 26.77
N GLU A 397 23.15 3.91 26.21
CA GLU A 397 22.35 4.89 26.95
C GLU A 397 21.16 4.26 27.65
N GLN A 398 20.53 3.26 27.00
CA GLN A 398 19.36 2.58 27.53
C GLN A 398 19.72 1.40 28.44
N GLY A 399 20.97 0.94 28.46
CA GLY A 399 21.40 -0.25 29.20
C GLY A 399 20.67 -1.53 28.74
N MET A 400 20.29 -1.59 27.46
CA MET A 400 19.50 -2.68 26.90
C MET A 400 20.02 -3.06 25.52
N ASN A 401 20.29 -4.34 25.33
CA ASN A 401 20.56 -4.90 24.00
C ASN A 401 19.25 -5.25 23.31
N PHE A 402 19.18 -4.96 22.01
CA PHE A 402 18.08 -5.31 21.12
C PHE A 402 18.65 -5.74 19.76
N THR A 403 17.95 -6.63 19.08
CA THR A 403 18.33 -7.11 17.75
C THR A 403 17.75 -6.21 16.68
N TYR A 404 18.55 -5.86 15.68
CA TYR A 404 18.11 -5.14 14.50
C TYR A 404 18.81 -5.69 13.26
N ARG A 405 18.32 -5.29 12.08
CA ARG A 405 18.96 -5.55 10.80
C ARG A 405 19.03 -4.28 9.97
N VAL A 406 20.08 -4.10 9.19
CA VAL A 406 20.19 -3.03 8.19
C VAL A 406 20.16 -3.65 6.79
N GLY A 407 19.18 -3.23 5.99
CA GLY A 407 19.00 -3.69 4.61
C GLY A 407 18.78 -2.52 3.67
N THR A 408 18.51 -2.85 2.40
CA THR A 408 18.31 -1.85 1.36
C THR A 408 17.09 -2.16 0.52
N MET A 409 16.45 -1.10 0.03
CA MET A 409 15.52 -1.23 -1.05
C MET A 409 16.30 -1.52 -2.35
N ILE A 410 15.81 -2.45 -3.17
CA ILE A 410 16.31 -2.76 -4.51
C ILE A 410 15.27 -2.24 -5.50
N GLU A 411 15.49 -1.00 -5.94
CA GLU A 411 14.52 -0.26 -6.75
C GLU A 411 15.16 0.49 -7.93
N LEU A 412 16.46 0.29 -8.15
CA LEU A 412 17.17 0.79 -9.31
C LEU A 412 17.77 -0.39 -10.11
N PRO A 413 17.78 -0.34 -11.45
CA PRO A 413 18.38 -1.37 -12.28
C PRO A 413 19.84 -1.62 -11.92
N ARG A 414 20.59 -0.55 -11.59
CA ARG A 414 21.99 -0.66 -11.15
C ARG A 414 22.12 -1.48 -9.86
N ALA A 415 21.19 -1.32 -8.90
CA ALA A 415 21.21 -2.09 -7.67
C ALA A 415 20.93 -3.57 -7.93
N CYS A 416 20.00 -3.89 -8.83
CA CYS A 416 19.76 -5.28 -9.26
C CYS A 416 21.01 -5.91 -9.88
N LEU A 417 21.68 -5.18 -10.77
CA LEU A 417 22.92 -5.63 -11.41
C LEU A 417 24.09 -5.74 -10.42
N GLN A 418 24.13 -4.94 -9.35
CA GLN A 418 25.18 -4.96 -8.32
C GLN A 418 24.77 -5.71 -7.04
N ALA A 419 23.67 -6.47 -7.07
CA ALA A 419 23.07 -7.09 -5.89
C ALA A 419 24.05 -7.97 -5.10
N GLY A 420 24.96 -8.68 -5.78
CA GLY A 420 26.00 -9.47 -5.11
C GLY A 420 26.91 -8.63 -4.20
N LYS A 421 27.34 -7.45 -4.67
CA LYS A 421 28.15 -6.54 -3.84
C LYS A 421 27.34 -5.91 -2.73
N LEU A 422 26.09 -5.51 -3.02
CA LEU A 422 25.20 -4.95 -2.01
C LEU A 422 24.92 -5.93 -0.86
N ALA A 423 24.81 -7.21 -1.16
CA ALA A 423 24.58 -8.28 -0.18
C ALA A 423 25.74 -8.50 0.80
N GLU A 424 26.95 -8.02 0.50
CA GLU A 424 28.07 -8.02 1.45
C GLU A 424 27.73 -7.19 2.70
N GLN A 425 26.94 -6.13 2.55
CA GLN A 425 26.55 -5.22 3.63
C GLN A 425 25.08 -5.37 4.04
N ALA A 426 24.16 -5.51 3.07
CA ALA A 426 22.72 -5.57 3.32
C ALA A 426 22.28 -6.92 3.90
N GLU A 427 21.64 -6.92 5.07
CA GLU A 427 21.10 -8.13 5.71
C GLU A 427 19.78 -8.60 5.10
N PHE A 428 19.11 -7.73 4.36
CA PHE A 428 17.93 -8.07 3.57
C PHE A 428 17.78 -7.16 2.36
N PHE A 429 17.05 -7.64 1.36
CA PHE A 429 16.54 -6.83 0.26
C PHE A 429 15.03 -6.69 0.35
N SER A 430 14.53 -5.49 0.02
CA SER A 430 13.13 -5.28 -0.32
C SER A 430 13.05 -4.70 -1.72
N PHE A 431 12.42 -5.39 -2.66
CA PHE A 431 12.22 -4.85 -4.00
C PHE A 431 11.20 -3.72 -3.95
N GLY A 432 11.61 -2.53 -4.38
CA GLY A 432 10.72 -1.38 -4.59
C GLY A 432 10.29 -1.36 -6.05
N THR A 433 9.35 -2.23 -6.42
CA THR A 433 9.05 -2.46 -7.84
C THR A 433 8.40 -1.27 -8.55
N ASN A 434 7.83 -0.32 -7.82
CA ASN A 434 7.23 0.86 -8.44
C ASN A 434 8.33 1.68 -9.12
N ASP A 435 9.35 2.10 -8.36
CA ASP A 435 10.51 2.83 -8.88
C ASP A 435 11.38 1.97 -9.80
N LEU A 436 11.48 0.66 -9.53
CA LEU A 436 12.19 -0.24 -10.44
C LEU A 436 11.50 -0.31 -11.81
N THR A 437 10.17 -0.36 -11.85
CA THR A 437 9.41 -0.36 -13.11
C THR A 437 9.59 0.96 -13.84
N GLN A 438 9.49 2.09 -13.11
CA GLN A 438 9.70 3.43 -13.67
C GLN A 438 11.06 3.53 -14.36
N THR A 439 12.12 3.10 -13.69
CA THR A 439 13.49 3.23 -14.22
C THR A 439 13.87 2.17 -15.25
N THR A 440 13.22 1.00 -15.21
CA THR A 440 13.44 -0.05 -16.22
C THR A 440 12.78 0.29 -17.54
N TYR A 441 11.54 0.78 -17.51
CA TYR A 441 10.85 1.22 -18.74
C TYR A 441 11.22 2.64 -19.17
N GLY A 442 11.70 3.48 -18.26
CA GLY A 442 11.84 4.92 -18.50
C GLY A 442 10.50 5.65 -18.44
N LEU A 443 9.63 5.28 -17.51
CA LEU A 443 8.29 5.86 -17.34
C LEU A 443 8.21 6.65 -16.04
N SER A 444 7.64 7.85 -16.11
CA SER A 444 7.08 8.51 -14.93
C SER A 444 5.70 7.94 -14.67
N ARG A 445 5.46 7.42 -13.46
CA ARG A 445 4.16 6.85 -13.11
C ARG A 445 3.05 7.88 -13.18
N ASP A 446 3.34 9.11 -12.77
CA ASP A 446 2.36 10.20 -12.73
C ASP A 446 1.96 10.66 -14.15
N ASP A 447 2.86 10.52 -15.12
CA ASP A 447 2.63 10.93 -16.51
C ASP A 447 2.16 9.79 -17.43
N ALA A 448 2.43 8.52 -17.04
CA ALA A 448 2.17 7.36 -17.89
C ALA A 448 0.69 7.15 -18.23
N GLY A 449 -0.22 7.68 -17.40
CA GLY A 449 -1.66 7.66 -17.65
C GLY A 449 -2.07 8.32 -18.98
N ALA A 450 -1.24 9.21 -19.53
CA ALA A 450 -1.52 9.91 -20.80
C ALA A 450 -1.45 9.00 -22.04
N PHE A 451 -0.69 7.90 -22.01
CA PHE A 451 -0.48 7.04 -23.18
C PHE A 451 -0.62 5.53 -22.91
N LEU A 452 -0.51 5.05 -21.66
CA LEU A 452 -0.64 3.63 -21.34
C LEU A 452 -1.96 2.99 -21.83
N PRO A 453 -3.13 3.66 -21.78
CA PRO A 453 -4.36 3.09 -22.34
C PRO A 453 -4.25 2.76 -23.83
N GLU A 454 -3.58 3.61 -24.61
CA GLU A 454 -3.37 3.39 -26.05
C GLU A 454 -2.38 2.25 -26.30
N TYR A 455 -1.31 2.15 -25.50
CA TYR A 455 -0.38 1.01 -25.55
C TYR A 455 -1.08 -0.32 -25.27
N LYS A 456 -2.00 -0.34 -24.30
CA LYS A 456 -2.82 -1.52 -24.04
C LYS A 456 -3.77 -1.83 -25.19
N ALA A 457 -4.43 -0.83 -25.76
CA ALA A 457 -5.34 -1.00 -26.89
C ALA A 457 -4.64 -1.55 -28.14
N LYS A 458 -3.37 -1.18 -28.35
CA LYS A 458 -2.52 -1.69 -29.44
C LYS A 458 -1.81 -3.01 -29.12
N GLY A 459 -1.96 -3.56 -27.91
CA GLY A 459 -1.29 -4.79 -27.48
C GLY A 459 0.23 -4.64 -27.32
N ILE A 460 0.74 -3.42 -27.15
CA ILE A 460 2.17 -3.16 -26.86
C ILE A 460 2.51 -3.61 -25.44
N VAL A 461 1.58 -3.40 -24.51
CA VAL A 461 1.61 -3.98 -23.17
C VAL A 461 0.29 -4.72 -22.92
N GLU A 462 0.36 -5.90 -22.32
CA GLU A 462 -0.86 -6.67 -22.00
C GLU A 462 -1.66 -6.00 -20.87
N GLN A 463 -0.94 -5.50 -19.87
CA GLN A 463 -1.49 -4.83 -18.69
C GLN A 463 -0.63 -3.64 -18.30
N ASP A 464 -1.19 -2.79 -17.43
CA ASP A 464 -0.44 -1.69 -16.83
C ASP A 464 0.70 -2.27 -15.96
N PRO A 465 1.97 -1.96 -16.27
CA PRO A 465 3.13 -2.53 -15.58
C PRO A 465 3.27 -2.04 -14.14
N PHE A 466 2.49 -1.04 -13.70
CA PHE A 466 2.41 -0.61 -12.30
C PHE A 466 1.35 -1.37 -11.49
N VAL A 467 0.47 -2.12 -12.15
CA VAL A 467 -0.59 -2.92 -11.50
C VAL A 467 -0.18 -4.38 -11.38
N SER A 468 0.36 -4.95 -12.47
CA SER A 468 0.90 -6.30 -12.53
C SER A 468 2.33 -6.24 -13.02
N LEU A 469 3.22 -6.97 -12.34
CA LEU A 469 4.64 -6.97 -12.64
C LEU A 469 4.90 -7.42 -14.09
N ASP A 470 5.69 -6.62 -14.81
CA ASP A 470 6.35 -7.05 -16.03
C ASP A 470 7.39 -8.14 -15.70
N GLN A 471 7.07 -9.40 -16.05
CA GLN A 471 7.93 -10.54 -15.72
C GLN A 471 9.12 -10.70 -16.67
N GLU A 472 9.09 -10.07 -17.85
CA GLU A 472 10.10 -10.24 -18.90
C GLU A 472 11.21 -9.18 -18.81
N GLY A 473 10.87 -7.95 -18.43
CA GLY A 473 11.85 -6.88 -18.16
C GLY A 473 12.17 -6.75 -16.68
N VAL A 474 11.24 -6.18 -15.91
CA VAL A 474 11.43 -5.91 -14.47
C VAL A 474 11.68 -7.19 -13.69
N GLY A 475 10.94 -8.26 -14.00
CA GLY A 475 11.12 -9.57 -13.40
C GLY A 475 12.52 -10.16 -13.63
N GLU A 476 13.13 -9.91 -14.78
CA GLU A 476 14.48 -10.40 -15.05
C GLU A 476 15.53 -9.72 -14.17
N LEU A 477 15.39 -8.41 -13.93
CA LEU A 477 16.23 -7.69 -12.96
C LEU A 477 16.07 -8.26 -11.55
N ILE A 478 14.84 -8.60 -11.15
CA ILE A 478 14.56 -9.23 -9.85
C ILE A 478 15.24 -10.61 -9.75
N LYS A 479 15.15 -11.46 -10.78
CA LYS A 479 15.84 -12.77 -10.80
C LYS A 479 17.34 -12.61 -10.64
N VAL A 480 17.95 -11.71 -11.42
CA VAL A 480 19.39 -11.41 -11.34
C VAL A 480 19.78 -10.94 -9.94
N ALA A 481 18.98 -10.08 -9.32
CA ALA A 481 19.24 -9.58 -7.98
C ALA A 481 19.14 -10.68 -6.92
N VAL A 482 18.13 -11.55 -7.01
CA VAL A 482 17.91 -12.68 -6.10
C VAL A 482 19.06 -13.68 -6.19
N GLU A 483 19.42 -14.09 -7.41
CA GLU A 483 20.52 -15.03 -7.66
C GLU A 483 21.84 -14.49 -7.10
N ARG A 484 22.22 -13.26 -7.49
CA ARG A 484 23.49 -12.65 -7.08
C ARG A 484 23.53 -12.38 -5.58
N GLY A 485 22.44 -11.89 -5.00
CA GLY A 485 22.37 -11.59 -3.57
C GLY A 485 22.50 -12.85 -2.72
N ARG A 486 21.78 -13.93 -3.06
CA ARG A 486 21.87 -15.21 -2.33
C ARG A 486 23.20 -15.93 -2.53
N THR A 487 23.81 -15.78 -3.70
CA THR A 487 25.17 -16.30 -3.94
C THR A 487 26.21 -15.62 -3.05
N ALA A 488 26.05 -14.31 -2.81
CA ALA A 488 26.96 -13.54 -1.96
C ALA A 488 26.68 -13.71 -0.45
N ARG A 489 25.42 -13.90 -0.05
CA ARG A 489 25.01 -14.09 1.34
C ARG A 489 23.96 -15.20 1.44
N ASP A 490 24.39 -16.35 1.98
CA ASP A 490 23.48 -17.46 2.25
C ASP A 490 22.41 -17.05 3.28
N GLY A 491 21.18 -17.54 3.10
CA GLY A 491 20.04 -17.21 3.95
C GLY A 491 19.61 -15.73 3.91
N MET A 492 20.06 -14.95 2.91
CA MET A 492 19.66 -13.55 2.78
C MET A 492 18.14 -13.42 2.59
N LYS A 493 17.51 -12.69 3.51
CA LYS A 493 16.08 -12.40 3.45
C LYS A 493 15.79 -11.44 2.30
N MET A 494 14.85 -11.80 1.44
CA MET A 494 14.43 -11.00 0.29
C MET A 494 12.92 -10.92 0.22
N GLY A 495 12.38 -9.72 0.08
CA GLY A 495 10.95 -9.54 -0.15
C GLY A 495 10.66 -8.40 -1.09
N ILE A 496 9.39 -8.07 -1.22
CA ILE A 496 8.87 -7.06 -2.12
C ILE A 496 7.89 -6.18 -1.33
N CYS A 497 7.98 -4.86 -1.50
CA CYS A 497 6.99 -3.93 -1.02
C CYS A 497 6.46 -3.07 -2.16
N GLY A 498 5.15 -2.97 -2.28
CA GLY A 498 4.50 -2.14 -3.29
C GLY A 498 3.18 -2.73 -3.74
N GLU A 499 2.67 -2.23 -4.86
CA GLU A 499 1.34 -2.63 -5.37
C GLU A 499 1.36 -4.06 -5.92
N HIS A 500 2.46 -4.45 -6.56
CA HIS A 500 2.68 -5.82 -7.04
C HIS A 500 2.68 -6.85 -5.91
N GLY A 501 3.02 -6.46 -4.67
CA GLY A 501 3.03 -7.36 -3.52
C GLY A 501 1.63 -7.88 -3.13
N GLY A 502 0.56 -7.29 -3.66
CA GLY A 502 -0.82 -7.74 -3.46
C GLY A 502 -1.47 -8.29 -4.74
N ASP A 503 -0.75 -8.32 -5.86
CA ASP A 503 -1.27 -8.77 -7.16
C ASP A 503 -1.03 -10.29 -7.33
N PRO A 504 -2.08 -11.11 -7.55
CA PRO A 504 -1.92 -12.56 -7.60
C PRO A 504 -0.92 -13.07 -8.64
N ALA A 505 -0.88 -12.47 -9.83
CA ALA A 505 0.04 -12.88 -10.89
C ALA A 505 1.50 -12.55 -10.52
N SER A 506 1.72 -11.38 -9.96
CA SER A 506 3.02 -10.95 -9.43
C SER A 506 3.48 -11.81 -8.24
N ILE A 507 2.58 -12.15 -7.31
CA ILE A 507 2.87 -13.04 -6.17
C ILE A 507 3.29 -14.43 -6.65
N GLU A 508 2.65 -14.96 -7.68
CA GLU A 508 3.04 -16.23 -8.29
C GLU A 508 4.47 -16.18 -8.83
N PHE A 509 4.83 -15.07 -9.50
CA PHE A 509 6.20 -14.83 -9.95
C PHE A 509 7.18 -14.76 -8.77
N PHE A 510 6.88 -13.97 -7.73
CA PHE A 510 7.76 -13.82 -6.56
C PHE A 510 7.97 -15.14 -5.82
N ASN A 511 6.93 -15.96 -5.73
CA ASN A 511 7.02 -17.31 -5.17
C ASN A 511 7.95 -18.21 -6.00
N LYS A 512 7.85 -18.13 -7.33
CA LYS A 512 8.68 -18.91 -8.27
C LYS A 512 10.16 -18.49 -8.23
N VAL A 513 10.44 -17.19 -8.15
CA VAL A 513 11.81 -16.66 -8.00
C VAL A 513 12.36 -16.95 -6.59
N GLY A 514 11.47 -17.29 -5.65
CA GLY A 514 11.83 -17.79 -4.33
C GLY A 514 12.06 -16.68 -3.32
N LEU A 515 11.37 -15.54 -3.43
CA LEU A 515 11.37 -14.53 -2.36
C LEU A 515 10.87 -15.13 -1.04
N ASP A 516 11.22 -14.51 0.08
CA ASP A 516 10.83 -14.95 1.43
C ASP A 516 9.49 -14.36 1.87
N TYR A 517 9.15 -13.16 1.38
CA TYR A 517 7.90 -12.51 1.72
C TYR A 517 7.42 -11.53 0.64
N VAL A 518 6.10 -11.28 0.65
CA VAL A 518 5.47 -10.17 -0.06
C VAL A 518 4.85 -9.20 0.96
N SER A 519 4.83 -7.91 0.62
CA SER A 519 4.28 -6.86 1.47
C SER A 519 3.35 -5.94 0.66
N CYS A 520 2.11 -5.82 1.11
CA CYS A 520 1.03 -5.09 0.43
C CYS A 520 0.20 -4.27 1.41
N SER A 521 -0.71 -3.43 0.93
CA SER A 521 -1.61 -2.69 1.83
C SER A 521 -2.44 -3.63 2.72
N PRO A 522 -2.91 -3.19 3.91
CA PRO A 522 -3.59 -4.06 4.87
C PRO A 522 -4.74 -4.85 4.24
N PHE A 523 -5.62 -4.19 3.49
CA PHE A 523 -6.76 -4.82 2.84
C PHE A 523 -6.38 -5.83 1.75
N ARG A 524 -5.15 -5.79 1.22
CA ARG A 524 -4.69 -6.80 0.24
C ARG A 524 -4.05 -8.03 0.90
N VAL A 525 -3.84 -8.02 2.23
CA VAL A 525 -3.22 -9.14 2.95
C VAL A 525 -3.98 -10.46 2.75
N PRO A 526 -5.32 -10.53 2.87
CA PRO A 526 -6.04 -11.79 2.65
C PRO A 526 -5.95 -12.31 1.21
N VAL A 527 -6.01 -11.38 0.23
CA VAL A 527 -5.81 -11.71 -1.19
C VAL A 527 -4.40 -12.27 -1.41
N ALA A 528 -3.38 -11.62 -0.84
CA ALA A 528 -2.00 -12.05 -0.96
C ALA A 528 -1.74 -13.41 -0.29
N ARG A 529 -2.39 -13.69 0.85
CA ARG A 529 -2.31 -15.00 1.52
C ARG A 529 -2.87 -16.12 0.66
N LEU A 530 -4.05 -15.92 0.06
CA LEU A 530 -4.64 -16.89 -0.85
C LEU A 530 -3.77 -17.07 -2.11
N ALA A 531 -3.32 -15.98 -2.73
CA ALA A 531 -2.47 -16.03 -3.92
C ALA A 531 -1.13 -16.74 -3.64
N ALA A 532 -0.51 -16.48 -2.49
CA ALA A 532 0.72 -17.16 -2.08
C ALA A 532 0.52 -18.66 -1.87
N ALA A 533 -0.62 -19.07 -1.29
CA ALA A 533 -0.97 -20.47 -1.13
C ALA A 533 -1.17 -21.15 -2.48
N GLN A 534 -1.91 -20.52 -3.38
CA GLN A 534 -2.13 -21.02 -4.74
C GLN A 534 -0.83 -21.13 -5.52
N ALA A 535 0.05 -20.13 -5.41
CA ALA A 535 1.37 -20.16 -6.04
C ALA A 535 2.23 -21.32 -5.54
N ALA A 536 2.25 -21.57 -4.22
CA ALA A 536 2.96 -22.71 -3.63
C ALA A 536 2.37 -24.06 -4.08
N LEU A 537 1.05 -24.18 -4.16
CA LEU A 537 0.36 -25.38 -4.65
C LEU A 537 0.66 -25.66 -6.14
N LYS A 538 0.66 -24.62 -6.99
CA LYS A 538 1.02 -24.74 -8.41
C LYS A 538 2.45 -25.24 -8.59
N LEU A 539 3.41 -24.76 -7.79
CA LEU A 539 4.79 -25.26 -7.81
C LEU A 539 4.89 -26.74 -7.42
N ARG A 540 4.00 -27.23 -6.55
CA ARG A 540 3.91 -28.66 -6.17
C ARG A 540 3.17 -29.52 -7.20
N GLY A 541 2.79 -28.95 -8.35
CA GLY A 541 2.14 -29.67 -9.45
C GLY A 541 0.61 -29.74 -9.32
N GLU A 542 0.02 -29.06 -8.34
CA GLU A 542 -1.43 -29.05 -8.16
C GLU A 542 -2.09 -28.11 -9.17
N LYS A 543 -3.00 -28.66 -9.99
CA LYS A 543 -3.74 -27.90 -11.00
C LYS A 543 -5.17 -27.68 -10.53
N ALA A 544 -5.73 -26.51 -10.86
CA ALA A 544 -7.17 -26.33 -10.79
C ALA A 544 -7.83 -27.42 -11.66
N LEU A 545 -8.83 -28.12 -11.09
CA LEU A 545 -9.63 -29.09 -11.84
C LEU A 545 -10.25 -28.38 -13.05
N GLN A 546 -9.72 -28.65 -14.24
CA GLN A 546 -10.36 -28.22 -15.47
C GLN A 546 -11.69 -28.98 -15.60
N PRO A 547 -12.76 -28.34 -16.08
CA PRO A 547 -13.96 -29.07 -16.46
C PRO A 547 -13.54 -30.17 -17.45
N SER A 548 -13.85 -31.42 -17.12
CA SER A 548 -13.66 -32.54 -18.04
C SER A 548 -14.32 -32.21 -19.38
N THR A 549 -13.53 -31.97 -20.42
CA THR A 549 -13.99 -31.86 -21.81
C THR A 549 -14.33 -33.22 -22.41
N LYS A 550 -14.15 -34.33 -21.67
CA LYS A 550 -14.67 -35.63 -22.08
C LYS A 550 -16.19 -35.60 -21.97
N ALA A 551 -16.85 -35.40 -23.12
CA ALA A 551 -18.23 -35.78 -23.29
C ALA A 551 -18.41 -37.21 -22.73
N ALA A 552 -19.31 -37.37 -21.77
CA ALA A 552 -19.72 -38.70 -21.34
C ALA A 552 -20.18 -39.46 -22.59
N LYS A 553 -19.61 -40.64 -22.84
CA LYS A 553 -20.11 -41.54 -23.90
C LYS A 553 -21.61 -41.70 -23.65
N PRO A 554 -22.48 -41.46 -24.65
CA PRO A 554 -23.90 -41.68 -24.47
C PRO A 554 -24.10 -43.14 -24.05
N LEU A 555 -24.77 -43.35 -22.92
CA LEU A 555 -25.28 -44.65 -22.53
C LEU A 555 -26.15 -45.15 -23.69
N GLN A 556 -25.70 -46.17 -24.40
CA GLN A 556 -26.55 -46.88 -25.36
C GLN A 556 -27.71 -47.48 -24.58
N PRO A 557 -28.98 -47.12 -24.88
CA PRO A 557 -30.10 -47.78 -24.27
C PRO A 557 -30.23 -49.18 -24.92
N THR A 558 -29.89 -50.22 -24.17
CA THR A 558 -30.29 -51.59 -24.49
C THR A 558 -31.78 -51.73 -24.22
N PHE A 559 -32.61 -51.44 -25.23
CA PHE A 559 -33.98 -51.91 -25.24
C PHE A 559 -33.96 -53.37 -25.72
N GLY A 560 -34.19 -54.31 -24.81
CA GLY A 560 -34.50 -55.69 -25.17
C GLY A 560 -35.91 -55.78 -25.76
N PRO A 561 -36.17 -56.70 -26.70
CA PRO A 561 -37.49 -56.86 -27.30
C PRO A 561 -38.49 -57.42 -26.28
N TRP A 562 -39.70 -56.85 -26.30
CA TRP A 562 -40.86 -57.24 -25.48
C TRP A 562 -41.43 -58.60 -25.87
#